data_AF-A0A0B6ZL94-F1
#
_entry.id   AF-A0A0B6ZL94-F1
#
_cell.length_a   1.000
_cell.length_b   1.000
_cell.length_c   1.000
_cell.angle_alpha   90.00
_cell.angle_beta   90.00
_cell.angle_gamma   90.00
#
_symmetry.space_group_name_H-M   'P 1'
#
loop_
_entity.id
_entity.type
_entity.pdbx_description
1 polymer ?
#
loop_
_entity_poly.entity_id
_entity_poly.type
_entity_poly.pdbx_seq_one_letter_code
_entity_poly.pdbx_strand_id
1 'polypeptide(L)'
;GICIECKPGFFKMGDNCVAHCPQHYFGRVQAVQLASTFRQNITKPLLHTQGVCLPCHHSCLTCRGSLATDCFQCASGFEWKGELCEKKMIWDLLDPDVMKHLAWAIILCIAAILLFSVVFGILQARDRGRLCWRSKPNYL
;
A
#
# COMPACT_ATOMS: atom_id res chain seq x y z
N GLY A 1 32.72 -19.07 -18.06
CA GLY A 1 32.18 -17.81 -17.52
C GLY A 1 33.23 -17.14 -16.66
N ILE A 2 33.23 -15.81 -16.59
CA ILE A 2 34.16 -15.04 -15.73
C ILE A 2 33.53 -14.94 -14.34
N CYS A 3 34.28 -15.29 -13.29
CA CYS A 3 33.84 -15.15 -11.91
C CYS A 3 34.34 -13.82 -11.35
N ILE A 4 33.42 -13.04 -10.77
CA ILE A 4 33.75 -11.75 -10.16
C ILE A 4 33.76 -11.93 -8.64
N GLU A 5 34.93 -11.68 -8.06
CA GLU A 5 35.23 -11.80 -6.64
C GLU A 5 35.67 -10.42 -6.12
N CYS A 6 34.98 -9.93 -5.08
CA CYS A 6 35.26 -8.62 -4.49
C CYS A 6 36.31 -8.72 -3.39
N LYS A 7 37.12 -7.66 -3.22
CA LYS A 7 38.07 -7.56 -2.11
C LYS A 7 37.32 -7.61 -0.76
N PRO A 8 37.94 -8.14 0.31
CA PRO A 8 37.37 -8.07 1.65
C PRO A 8 37.00 -6.62 2.02
N GLY A 9 35.80 -6.43 2.60
CA GLY A 9 35.25 -5.10 2.90
C GLY A 9 34.37 -4.51 1.79
N PHE A 10 34.32 -5.12 0.61
CA PHE A 10 33.38 -4.76 -0.46
C PHE A 10 32.26 -5.79 -0.58
N PHE A 11 31.10 -5.33 -1.04
CA PHE A 11 29.92 -6.13 -1.31
C PHE A 11 29.71 -6.30 -2.81
N LYS A 12 29.40 -7.51 -3.23
CA LYS A 12 29.03 -7.82 -4.61
C LYS A 12 27.59 -7.38 -4.88
N MET A 13 27.40 -6.65 -5.98
CA MET A 13 26.10 -6.22 -6.50
C MET A 13 26.09 -6.42 -8.02
N GLY A 14 25.44 -7.50 -8.47
CA GLY A 14 25.53 -7.95 -9.87
C GLY A 14 26.98 -8.27 -10.25
N ASP A 15 27.48 -7.58 -11.28
CA ASP A 15 28.85 -7.71 -11.79
C ASP A 15 29.82 -6.66 -11.21
N ASN A 16 29.36 -5.83 -10.27
CA ASN A 16 30.18 -4.78 -9.65
C ASN A 16 30.43 -5.05 -8.16
N CYS A 17 31.49 -4.43 -7.64
CA CYS A 17 31.83 -4.43 -6.21
C CYS A 17 31.63 -3.03 -5.65
N VAL A 18 30.84 -2.89 -4.58
CA VAL A 18 30.52 -1.62 -3.93
C VAL A 18 30.96 -1.63 -2.47
N ALA A 19 31.45 -0.51 -1.95
CA ALA A 19 31.81 -0.40 -0.54
C ALA A 19 30.57 -0.41 0.37
N HIS A 20 29.47 0.19 -0.10
CA HIS A 20 28.19 0.23 0.59
C HIS A 20 27.07 -0.20 -0.36
N CYS A 21 26.12 -0.98 0.15
CA CYS A 21 24.94 -1.35 -0.62
C CYS A 21 24.04 -0.12 -0.83
N PRO A 22 23.42 0.02 -2.02
CA PRO A 22 22.48 1.10 -2.30
C PRO A 22 21.20 0.97 -1.47
N GLN A 23 20.36 2.01 -1.50
CA GLN A 23 19.02 1.95 -0.88
C GLN A 23 18.23 0.75 -1.39
N HIS A 24 17.34 0.22 -0.56
CA HIS A 24 16.59 -1.03 -0.76
C HIS A 24 17.45 -2.30 -0.72
N TYR A 25 18.74 -2.20 -0.41
CA TYR A 25 19.64 -3.34 -0.22
C TYR A 25 20.39 -3.24 1.10
N PHE A 26 20.70 -4.39 1.71
CA PHE A 26 21.54 -4.49 2.88
C PHE A 26 22.72 -5.42 2.62
N GLY A 27 23.87 -5.12 3.24
CA GLY A 27 25.07 -5.92 3.12
C GLY A 27 25.01 -7.16 4.03
N ARG A 28 25.27 -8.35 3.48
CA ARG A 28 25.38 -9.58 4.26
C ARG A 28 26.61 -10.38 3.82
N VAL A 29 27.34 -10.89 4.80
CA VAL A 29 28.46 -11.82 4.54
C VAL A 29 27.89 -13.23 4.50
N GLN A 30 28.05 -13.92 3.38
CA GLN A 30 27.64 -15.31 3.23
C GLN A 30 28.87 -16.21 3.13
N ALA A 31 28.80 -17.36 3.80
CA ALA A 31 29.77 -18.43 3.62
C ALA A 31 29.45 -19.16 2.32
N VAL A 32 30.32 -19.01 1.32
CA VAL A 32 30.25 -19.74 0.06
C VAL A 32 31.02 -21.03 0.24
N GLN A 33 30.34 -22.16 0.05
CA GLN A 33 31.01 -23.44 -0.13
C GLN A 33 31.52 -23.48 -1.57
N LEU A 34 32.84 -23.45 -1.74
CA LEU A 34 33.42 -23.68 -3.06
C LEU A 34 33.14 -25.15 -3.42
N ALA A 35 32.11 -25.40 -4.24
CA ALA A 35 31.92 -26.67 -4.93
C ALA A 35 33.01 -26.78 -5.99
N SER A 36 34.23 -27.10 -5.55
CA SER A 36 35.34 -27.42 -6.42
C SER A 36 35.00 -28.69 -7.20
N THR A 37 34.70 -28.56 -8.50
CA THR A 37 34.76 -29.65 -9.47
C THR A 37 36.20 -30.05 -9.84
N PHE A 38 37.20 -29.58 -9.08
CA PHE A 38 38.57 -30.04 -9.22
C PHE A 38 38.78 -31.25 -8.29
N ARG A 39 39.02 -32.42 -8.90
CA ARG A 39 39.53 -33.63 -8.23
C ARG A 39 40.89 -33.32 -7.59
N GLN A 40 40.87 -32.79 -6.39
CA GLN A 40 42.02 -32.83 -5.49
C GLN A 40 41.49 -33.28 -4.13
N ASN A 41 42.01 -34.41 -3.67
CA ASN A 41 41.77 -34.97 -2.34
C ASN A 41 42.17 -33.94 -1.27
N ILE A 42 41.22 -33.09 -0.86
CA ILE A 42 41.39 -32.15 0.25
C ILE A 42 40.16 -32.30 1.15
N THR A 43 40.32 -32.98 2.26
CA THR A 43 39.33 -33.21 3.34
C THR A 43 39.01 -31.95 4.16
N LYS A 44 39.24 -30.74 3.62
CA LYS A 44 38.94 -29.47 4.27
C LYS A 44 37.99 -28.65 3.38
N PRO A 45 36.72 -28.43 3.77
CA PRO A 45 35.88 -27.47 3.09
C PRO A 45 36.50 -26.07 3.26
N LEU A 46 36.98 -25.50 2.17
CA LEU A 46 37.44 -24.11 2.14
C LEU A 46 36.22 -23.20 2.32
N LEU A 47 35.97 -22.81 3.56
CA LEU A 47 34.95 -21.85 3.92
C LEU A 47 35.41 -20.47 3.45
N HIS A 48 34.92 -20.04 2.28
CA HIS A 48 35.18 -18.69 1.78
C HIS A 48 34.00 -17.79 2.14
N THR A 49 34.24 -16.61 2.68
CA THR A 49 33.20 -15.64 3.01
C THR A 49 33.18 -14.49 1.99
N GLN A 50 32.04 -14.27 1.35
CA GLN A 50 31.84 -13.18 0.40
C GLN A 50 30.73 -12.25 0.87
N GLY A 51 30.98 -10.94 0.83
CA GLY A 51 29.98 -9.91 1.06
C GLY A 51 29.08 -9.74 -0.17
N VAL A 52 27.76 -9.79 0.02
CA VAL A 52 26.76 -9.59 -1.03
C VAL A 52 25.72 -8.57 -0.59
N CYS A 53 25.20 -7.79 -1.53
CA CYS A 53 24.03 -6.93 -1.30
C CYS A 53 22.75 -7.74 -1.53
N LEU A 54 21.92 -7.83 -0.50
CA LEU A 54 20.63 -8.53 -0.56
C LEU A 54 19.48 -7.52 -0.55
N PRO A 55 18.38 -7.78 -1.26
CA PRO A 55 17.23 -6.89 -1.27
C PRO A 55 16.55 -6.85 0.10
N CYS A 56 16.12 -5.65 0.49
CA CYS A 56 15.23 -5.41 1.63
C CYS A 56 13.82 -5.91 1.34
N HIS A 57 12.99 -5.95 2.39
CA HIS A 57 11.54 -6.07 2.20
C HIS A 57 11.00 -4.89 1.38
N HIS A 58 9.99 -5.13 0.53
CA HIS A 58 9.48 -4.13 -0.42
C HIS A 58 8.93 -2.85 0.23
N SER A 59 8.53 -2.91 1.49
CA SER A 59 8.04 -1.76 2.25
C SER A 59 9.16 -0.91 2.87
N CYS A 60 10.43 -1.31 2.69
CA CYS A 60 11.60 -0.70 3.32
C CYS A 60 12.50 0.05 2.34
N LEU A 61 12.88 1.27 2.72
CA LEU A 61 13.88 2.08 2.04
C LEU A 61 15.30 1.68 2.48
N THR A 62 15.50 1.50 3.78
CA THR A 62 16.76 1.04 4.37
C THR A 62 16.45 -0.01 5.41
N CYS A 63 17.18 -1.13 5.40
CA CYS A 63 16.93 -2.26 6.30
C CYS A 63 18.25 -2.84 6.83
N ARG A 64 18.16 -3.53 7.96
CA ARG A 64 19.23 -4.37 8.52
C ARG A 64 19.17 -5.81 8.01
N GLY A 65 17.99 -6.24 7.60
CA GLY A 65 17.69 -7.61 7.18
C GLY A 65 16.57 -7.66 6.15
N SER A 66 16.29 -8.87 5.65
CA SER A 66 15.25 -9.09 4.64
C SER A 66 13.83 -9.08 5.22
N LEU A 67 13.69 -9.10 6.55
CA LEU A 67 12.39 -9.06 7.21
C LEU A 67 11.83 -7.64 7.20
N ALA A 68 10.50 -7.58 7.19
CA ALA A 68 9.78 -6.32 7.15
C ALA A 68 9.85 -5.53 8.49
N THR A 69 10.22 -6.21 9.58
CA THR A 69 10.49 -5.64 10.91
C THR A 69 11.92 -5.10 11.05
N ASP A 70 12.85 -5.52 10.20
CA ASP A 70 14.25 -5.09 10.25
C ASP A 70 14.47 -3.75 9.51
N CYS A 71 13.42 -2.95 9.44
CA CYS A 71 13.37 -1.73 8.67
C CYS A 71 13.90 -0.56 9.50
N PHE A 72 14.74 0.30 8.93
CA PHE A 72 15.11 1.58 9.56
C PHE A 72 14.28 2.73 9.03
N GLN A 73 13.88 2.66 7.76
CA GLN A 73 13.06 3.68 7.11
C GLN A 73 12.11 2.99 6.14
N CYS A 74 10.83 3.38 6.17
CA CYS A 74 9.83 2.90 5.24
C CYS A 74 10.01 3.54 3.85
N ALA A 75 9.69 2.79 2.81
CA ALA A 75 9.65 3.29 1.45
C ALA A 75 8.53 4.34 1.27
N SER A 76 8.63 5.15 0.21
CA SER A 76 7.59 6.13 -0.13
C SER A 76 6.23 5.44 -0.30
N GLY A 77 5.21 5.95 0.40
CA GLY A 77 3.87 5.34 0.38
C GLY A 77 3.68 4.23 1.42
N PHE A 78 4.66 3.99 2.29
CA PHE A 78 4.52 3.18 3.49
C PHE A 78 4.66 4.05 4.75
N GLU A 79 4.06 3.62 5.84
CA GLU A 79 4.08 4.29 7.14
C GLU A 79 4.49 3.30 8.22
N TRP A 80 5.20 3.81 9.22
CA TRP A 80 5.60 3.01 10.36
C TRP A 80 4.40 2.81 11.30
N LYS A 81 3.86 1.59 11.35
CA LYS A 81 2.80 1.22 12.29
C LYS A 81 3.26 0.07 13.18
N GLY A 82 3.40 0.35 14.48
CA GLY A 82 3.94 -0.60 15.45
C GLY A 82 5.41 -0.90 15.18
N GLU A 83 5.67 -2.04 14.53
CA GLU A 83 7.02 -2.55 14.20
C GLU A 83 7.15 -2.91 12.71
N LEU A 84 6.19 -2.50 11.88
CA LEU A 84 6.14 -2.86 10.47
C LEU A 84 5.84 -1.64 9.59
N CYS A 85 6.49 -1.56 8.44
CA CYS A 85 6.12 -0.61 7.40
C CYS A 85 4.88 -1.12 6.65
N GLU A 86 3.73 -0.52 6.94
CA GLU A 86 2.46 -0.81 6.27
C GLU A 86 2.20 0.20 5.17
N LYS A 87 1.49 -0.24 4.12
CA LYS A 87 1.14 0.65 3.01
C LYS A 87 0.24 1.76 3.54
N LYS A 88 0.56 3.02 3.22
CA LYS A 88 -0.34 4.15 3.41
C LYS A 88 -1.58 3.87 2.58
N MET A 89 -2.63 3.42 3.23
CA MET A 89 -3.94 3.50 2.62
C MET A 89 -4.32 4.96 2.67
N ILE A 90 -4.37 5.59 1.50
CA ILE A 90 -4.69 7.00 1.26
C ILE A 90 -6.19 7.28 1.56
N TRP A 91 -6.79 6.56 2.51
CA TRP A 91 -8.07 6.93 3.10
C TRP A 91 -7.96 8.21 3.94
N ASP A 92 -6.74 8.61 4.35
CA ASP A 92 -6.50 9.92 4.97
C ASP A 92 -6.46 11.10 3.97
N LEU A 93 -6.37 10.84 2.65
CA LEU A 93 -6.59 11.89 1.63
C LEU A 93 -8.03 11.89 1.13
N LEU A 94 -8.80 10.85 1.44
CA LEU A 94 -10.25 10.93 1.41
C LEU A 94 -10.68 11.48 2.76
N ASP A 95 -10.41 12.77 2.95
CA ASP A 95 -10.72 13.53 4.15
C ASP A 95 -12.07 13.05 4.70
N PRO A 96 -12.14 12.53 5.95
CA PRO A 96 -13.40 12.06 6.52
C PRO A 96 -14.48 13.14 6.48
N ASP A 97 -14.06 14.41 6.43
CA ASP A 97 -14.93 15.56 6.25
C ASP A 97 -15.54 15.64 4.84
N VAL A 98 -14.79 15.34 3.77
CA VAL A 98 -15.30 15.35 2.38
C VAL A 98 -16.30 14.20 2.16
N MET A 99 -16.03 13.01 2.71
CA MET A 99 -16.98 11.89 2.68
C MET A 99 -18.27 12.20 3.44
N LYS A 100 -18.17 12.90 4.58
CA LYS A 100 -19.33 13.38 5.32
C LYS A 100 -20.11 14.40 4.51
N HIS A 101 -19.46 15.37 3.88
CA HIS A 101 -20.16 16.36 3.04
C HIS A 101 -20.88 15.73 1.84
N LEU A 102 -20.26 14.74 1.18
CA LEU A 102 -20.87 14.02 0.07
C LEU A 102 -22.12 13.24 0.53
N ALA A 103 -22.07 12.57 1.67
CA ALA A 103 -23.21 11.85 2.22
C ALA A 103 -24.39 12.77 2.55
N TRP A 104 -24.13 13.94 3.13
CA TRP A 104 -25.17 14.93 3.45
C TRP A 104 -25.80 15.52 2.18
N ALA A 105 -25.00 15.79 1.14
CA ALA A 105 -25.51 16.24 -0.15
C ALA A 105 -26.46 15.21 -0.79
N ILE A 106 -26.08 13.92 -0.76
CA ILE A 106 -26.92 12.83 -1.29
C ILE A 106 -28.25 12.74 -0.53
N ILE A 107 -28.22 12.81 0.81
CA ILE A 107 -29.42 12.78 1.65
C ILE A 107 -30.36 13.95 1.31
N LEU A 108 -29.82 15.17 1.19
CA LEU A 108 -30.61 16.36 0.83
C LEU A 108 -31.24 16.23 -0.56
N CYS A 109 -30.51 15.70 -1.55
CA CYS A 109 -31.03 15.45 -2.89
C CYS A 109 -32.17 14.43 -2.87
N ILE A 110 -32.01 13.31 -2.15
CA ILE A 110 -33.06 12.28 -2.03
C ILE A 110 -34.31 12.87 -1.36
N ALA A 111 -34.15 13.62 -0.28
CA ALA A 111 -35.27 14.27 0.41
C ALA A 111 -36.01 15.24 -0.51
N ALA A 112 -35.30 16.06 -1.28
CA ALA A 112 -35.90 16.98 -2.25
C ALA A 112 -36.68 16.22 -3.34
N ILE A 113 -36.11 15.17 -3.93
CA ILE A 113 -36.77 14.34 -4.94
C ILE A 113 -38.06 13.71 -4.39
N LEU A 114 -38.03 13.19 -3.16
CA LEU A 114 -39.21 12.62 -2.50
C LEU A 114 -40.29 13.68 -2.23
N LEU A 115 -39.90 14.88 -1.79
CA LEU A 115 -40.85 15.97 -1.57
C LEU A 115 -41.51 16.41 -2.88
N PHE A 116 -40.72 16.58 -3.95
CA PHE A 116 -41.27 16.92 -5.27
C PHE A 116 -42.20 15.83 -5.78
N SER A 117 -41.81 14.55 -5.69
CA SER A 117 -42.65 13.45 -6.15
C SER A 117 -43.97 13.36 -5.38
N VAL A 118 -43.96 13.61 -4.06
CA VAL A 118 -45.18 13.69 -3.24
C VAL A 118 -46.04 14.88 -3.65
N VAL A 119 -45.47 16.07 -3.83
CA VAL A 119 -46.23 17.26 -4.26
C VAL A 119 -46.85 17.04 -5.63
N PHE A 120 -46.09 16.57 -6.62
CA PHE A 120 -46.62 16.22 -7.93
C PHE A 120 -47.68 15.12 -7.85
N GLY A 121 -47.48 14.12 -6.99
CA GLY A 121 -48.46 13.06 -6.74
C GLY A 121 -49.78 13.59 -6.18
N ILE A 122 -49.72 14.49 -5.19
CA ILE A 122 -50.90 15.15 -4.62
C ILE A 122 -51.60 16.04 -5.65
N LEU A 123 -50.85 16.82 -6.42
CA LEU A 123 -51.39 17.68 -7.48
C LEU A 123 -52.08 16.85 -8.57
N GLN A 124 -51.45 15.76 -9.04
CA GLN A 124 -52.08 14.85 -10.00
C GLN A 124 -53.29 14.11 -9.42
N ALA A 125 -53.28 13.77 -8.13
CA ALA A 125 -54.42 13.14 -7.47
C ALA A 125 -55.60 14.11 -7.30
N ARG A 126 -55.32 15.41 -7.10
CA ARG A 126 -56.31 16.48 -7.07
C ARG A 126 -56.92 16.73 -8.46
N ASP A 127 -56.08 16.82 -9.49
CA ASP A 127 -56.52 17.05 -10.87
C ASP A 127 -57.36 15.88 -11.40
N ARG A 128 -56.94 14.64 -11.13
CA ARG A 128 -57.69 13.43 -11.51
C ARG A 128 -58.89 13.13 -10.61
N GLY A 129 -59.26 14.04 -9.70
CA GLY A 129 -60.44 13.90 -8.83
C GLY A 129 -60.42 12.68 -7.90
N ARG A 130 -59.25 12.07 -7.64
CA ARG A 130 -59.13 10.87 -6.80
C ARG A 130 -59.08 11.15 -5.30
N LEU A 131 -58.92 12.42 -4.92
CA LEU A 131 -59.01 12.86 -3.52
C LEU A 131 -60.42 13.42 -3.27
N CYS A 132 -61.26 12.66 -2.57
CA CYS A 132 -62.58 13.13 -2.10
C CYS A 132 -62.41 14.19 -1.01
N TRP A 133 -62.28 15.46 -1.37
CA TRP A 133 -62.30 16.55 -0.39
C TRP A 133 -63.75 16.88 -0.03
N ARG A 134 -64.05 16.93 1.27
CA ARG A 134 -65.34 17.43 1.78
C ARG A 134 -65.41 18.94 1.56
N SER A 135 -65.94 19.36 0.41
CA SER A 135 -66.23 20.77 0.11
C SER A 135 -67.35 21.26 1.03
N LYS A 136 -67.10 22.27 1.86
CA LYS A 136 -68.17 23.05 2.49
C LYS A 136 -68.53 24.18 1.52
N PRO A 137 -69.76 24.24 0.98
CA PRO A 137 -70.15 25.38 0.16
C PRO A 137 -70.31 26.60 1.08
N ASN A 138 -69.59 27.68 0.81
CA ASN A 138 -69.93 29.00 1.31
C ASN A 138 -70.99 29.57 0.37
N TYR A 139 -72.26 29.39 0.72
CA TYR A 139 -73.39 30.10 0.13
C TYR A 139 -73.46 31.49 0.79
N LEU A 140 -73.23 32.52 -0.01
CA LEU A 140 -73.79 33.87 0.15
C LEU A 140 -74.87 34.03 -0.91
#